data_AF-A0A7S0AM59-F1
#
_entry.id   AF-A0A7S0AM59-F1
#
_cell.length_a   1.000
_cell.length_b   1.000
_cell.length_c   1.000
_cell.angle_alpha   90.00
_cell.angle_beta   90.00
_cell.angle_gamma   90.00
#
_symmetry.space_group_name_H-M   'P 1'
#
loop_
_entity.id
_entity.type
_entity.pdbx_description
1 polymer ?
#
loop_
_entity_poly.entity_id
_entity_poly.type
_entity_poly.pdbx_seq_one_letter_code
_entity_poly.pdbx_strand_id
1 'polypeptide(L)'
;MVVTSLMWLIRLANNAVKVGSFRQAYNSLPSFHIRVMWAPGCLAGALYSIGNFSSILAISTLGDFLGYSLGQASLLVSGLWGIFWYREIKKREDILGWLISCGFVIVGIIGLSLEHVQ
;
A
#
# COMPACT_ATOMS: atom_id res chain seq x y z
N MET A 1 2.59 4.02 -10.51
CA MET A 1 2.92 3.55 -11.87
C MET A 1 3.21 4.72 -12.81
N VAL A 2 2.25 5.60 -13.13
CA VAL A 2 2.48 6.76 -14.02
C VAL A 2 3.53 7.74 -13.47
N VAL A 3 3.43 8.11 -12.20
CA VAL A 3 4.36 9.05 -11.55
C VAL A 3 5.79 8.51 -11.48
N THR A 4 5.95 7.22 -11.20
CA THR A 4 7.26 6.54 -11.18
C THR A 4 7.88 6.45 -12.57
N SER A 5 7.08 6.18 -13.61
CA SER A 5 7.55 6.16 -15.00
C SER A 5 7.96 7.57 -15.47
N LEU A 6 7.19 8.60 -15.11
CA LEU A 6 7.53 9.99 -15.39
C LEU A 6 8.83 10.42 -14.70
N MET A 7 9.03 10.07 -13.43
CA MET A 7 10.29 10.34 -12.73
C MET A 7 11.48 9.66 -13.38
N TRP A 8 11.32 8.43 -13.87
CA TRP A 8 12.36 7.72 -14.62
C TRP A 8 12.66 8.40 -15.97
N LEU A 9 11.63 8.85 -16.69
CA LEU A 9 11.78 9.58 -17.96
C LEU A 9 12.48 10.93 -17.76
N ILE A 10 12.09 11.70 -16.74
CA ILE A 10 12.71 12.99 -16.40
C ILE A 10 14.17 12.79 -15.98
N ARG A 11 14.47 11.75 -15.18
CA ARG A 11 15.83 11.44 -14.75
C ARG A 11 16.71 11.00 -15.92
N LEU A 12 16.16 10.25 -16.87
CA LEU A 12 16.84 9.83 -18.10
C LEU A 12 17.11 11.01 -19.04
N ALA A 13 16.13 11.90 -19.22
CA ALA A 13 16.27 13.12 -20.00
C ALA A 13 17.34 14.07 -19.41
N ASN A 14 17.31 14.30 -18.08
CA ASN A 14 18.28 15.14 -17.41
C ASN A 14 19.71 14.58 -17.49
N ASN A 15 19.87 13.25 -17.40
CA ASN A 15 21.17 12.60 -17.56
C ASN A 15 21.66 12.59 -19.02
N ALA A 16 20.74 12.48 -19.99
CA ALA A 16 21.08 12.57 -21.42
C ALA A 16 21.57 13.98 -21.80
N VAL A 17 20.95 15.03 -21.27
CA VAL A 17 21.35 16.42 -21.49
C VAL A 17 22.69 16.75 -20.81
N LYS A 18 22.94 16.23 -19.59
CA LYS A 18 24.19 16.50 -18.86
C LYS A 18 25.42 15.80 -19.42
N VAL A 19 25.26 14.60 -19.99
CA VAL A 19 26.40 13.74 -20.40
C VAL A 19 26.61 13.74 -21.92
N GLY A 20 25.67 14.28 -22.71
CA GLY A 20 25.79 14.42 -24.17
C GLY A 20 25.82 13.10 -24.96
N SER A 21 25.79 11.95 -24.27
CA SER A 21 25.81 10.61 -24.86
C SER A 21 24.72 9.74 -24.24
N PHE A 22 23.78 9.30 -25.09
CA PHE A 22 22.65 8.45 -24.72
C PHE A 22 23.09 7.14 -24.05
N ARG A 23 24.25 6.61 -24.46
CA ARG A 23 24.78 5.33 -23.98
C ARG A 23 25.30 5.40 -22.54
N GLN A 24 25.85 6.54 -22.15
CA GLN A 24 26.38 6.78 -20.80
C GLN A 24 25.26 7.14 -19.82
N ALA A 25 24.23 7.86 -20.29
CA ALA A 25 23.01 8.13 -19.53
C ALA A 25 22.25 6.84 -19.18
N TYR A 26 22.17 5.88 -20.11
CA TYR A 26 21.57 4.57 -19.84
C TYR A 26 22.37 3.74 -18.82
N ASN A 27 23.70 3.73 -18.92
CA ASN A 27 24.56 3.04 -17.95
C ASN A 27 24.55 3.66 -16.55
N SER A 28 24.11 4.91 -16.42
CA SER A 28 23.94 5.61 -15.13
C SER A 28 22.60 5.30 -14.46
N LEU A 29 21.70 4.59 -15.14
CA LEU A 29 20.44 4.14 -14.55
C LEU A 29 20.71 3.00 -13.57
N PRO A 30 19.98 2.95 -12.44
CA PRO A 30 20.16 1.89 -11.46
C PRO A 30 19.90 0.53 -12.13
N SER A 31 20.82 -0.40 -11.94
CA SER A 31 20.70 -1.75 -12.49
C SER A 31 19.43 -2.41 -11.96
N PHE A 32 18.68 -3.06 -12.85
CA PHE A 32 17.51 -3.82 -12.46
C PHE A 32 17.94 -5.04 -11.64
N HIS A 33 17.74 -5.00 -10.33
CA HIS A 33 18.03 -6.10 -9.41
C HIS A 33 16.93 -7.18 -9.47
N ILE A 34 16.58 -7.63 -10.68
CA ILE A 34 15.46 -8.56 -10.94
C ILE A 34 15.61 -9.83 -10.11
N ARG A 35 16.84 -10.34 -9.98
CA ARG A 35 17.14 -11.59 -9.25
C ARG A 35 16.87 -11.53 -7.76
N VAL A 36 16.88 -10.33 -7.16
CA VAL A 36 16.56 -10.14 -5.73
C VAL A 36 15.12 -9.70 -5.54
N MET A 37 14.57 -8.92 -6.48
CA MET A 37 13.23 -8.33 -6.38
C MET A 37 12.10 -9.26 -6.84
N TRP A 38 12.37 -10.28 -7.65
CA TRP A 38 11.31 -11.13 -8.21
C TRP A 38 10.53 -11.88 -7.13
N ALA A 39 11.20 -12.51 -6.16
CA ALA A 39 10.55 -13.29 -5.11
C ALA A 39 9.64 -12.43 -4.20
N PRO A 40 10.12 -11.32 -3.58
CA PRO A 40 9.25 -10.45 -2.80
C PRO A 40 8.19 -9.75 -3.66
N GLY A 41 8.50 -9.44 -4.93
CA GLY A 41 7.55 -8.86 -5.87
C GLY A 41 6.40 -9.81 -6.23
N CYS A 42 6.71 -11.08 -6.51
CA CYS A 42 5.72 -12.12 -6.76
C CYS A 42 4.87 -12.41 -5.53
N LEU A 43 5.48 -12.46 -4.34
CA LEU A 43 4.74 -12.66 -3.09
C LEU A 43 3.80 -11.49 -2.80
N ALA A 44 4.28 -10.25 -2.93
CA ALA A 44 3.46 -9.06 -2.77
C ALA A 44 2.32 -9.02 -3.80
N GLY A 45 2.61 -9.37 -5.06
CA GLY A 45 1.60 -9.48 -6.11
C GLY A 45 0.55 -10.54 -5.83
N ALA A 46 0.96 -11.74 -5.40
CA ALA A 46 0.04 -12.82 -5.04
C ALA A 46 -0.85 -12.45 -3.86
N LEU A 47 -0.28 -11.89 -2.79
CA LEU A 47 -1.03 -11.41 -1.63
C LEU A 47 -2.00 -10.29 -2.01
N TYR A 48 -1.58 -9.35 -2.88
CA TYR A 48 -2.45 -8.30 -3.38
C TYR A 48 -3.62 -8.85 -4.20
N SER A 49 -3.37 -9.81 -5.09
CA SER A 49 -4.44 -10.46 -5.86
C SER A 49 -5.43 -11.22 -4.98
N ILE A 50 -4.94 -11.95 -3.97
CA ILE A 50 -5.80 -12.64 -2.99
C ILE A 50 -6.64 -11.63 -2.20
N GLY A 51 -6.03 -10.53 -1.76
CA GLY A 51 -6.73 -9.45 -1.05
C GLY A 51 -7.84 -8.84 -1.89
N ASN A 52 -7.56 -8.49 -3.15
CA ASN A 52 -8.58 -7.93 -4.04
C ASN A 52 -9.69 -8.93 -4.37
N PHE A 53 -9.34 -10.20 -4.61
CA PHE A 53 -10.35 -11.24 -4.84
C PHE A 53 -11.27 -11.38 -3.62
N SER A 54 -10.70 -11.38 -2.41
CA SER A 54 -11.46 -11.44 -1.16
C SER A 54 -12.35 -10.19 -0.97
N SER A 55 -11.85 -9.01 -1.33
CA SER A 55 -12.64 -7.76 -1.29
C SER A 55 -13.81 -7.81 -2.27
N ILE A 56 -13.61 -8.32 -3.49
CA ILE A 56 -14.71 -8.49 -4.47
C ILE A 56 -15.75 -9.48 -3.94
N LEU A 57 -15.32 -10.60 -3.35
CA LEU A 57 -16.23 -11.56 -2.72
C LEU A 57 -17.02 -10.92 -1.57
N ALA A 58 -16.36 -10.15 -0.71
CA ALA A 58 -17.01 -9.44 0.39
C ALA A 58 -18.06 -8.44 -0.11
N ILE A 59 -17.74 -7.65 -1.14
CA ILE A 59 -18.68 -6.74 -1.79
C ILE A 59 -19.86 -7.50 -2.40
N SER A 60 -19.60 -8.61 -3.11
CA SER A 60 -20.65 -9.38 -3.77
C SER A 60 -21.63 -10.07 -2.81
N THR A 61 -21.20 -10.36 -1.57
CA THR A 61 -21.98 -11.10 -0.58
C THR A 61 -22.65 -10.20 0.45
N LEU A 62 -22.00 -9.11 0.87
CA LEU A 62 -22.52 -8.19 1.88
C LEU A 62 -23.07 -6.88 1.26
N GLY A 63 -22.87 -6.65 -0.03
CA GLY A 63 -23.21 -5.41 -0.73
C GLY A 63 -22.07 -4.39 -0.73
N ASP A 64 -22.11 -3.46 -1.68
CA ASP A 64 -21.06 -2.46 -1.93
C ASP A 64 -20.65 -1.72 -0.65
N PHE A 65 -21.63 -1.29 0.14
CA PHE A 65 -21.41 -0.46 1.31
C PHE A 65 -20.65 -1.15 2.44
N LEU A 66 -21.06 -2.37 2.81
CA LEU A 66 -20.37 -3.16 3.82
C LEU A 66 -18.99 -3.61 3.34
N GLY A 67 -18.86 -3.93 2.05
CA GLY A 67 -17.57 -4.26 1.43
C GLY A 67 -16.55 -3.11 1.52
N TYR A 68 -16.96 -1.87 1.24
CA TYR A 68 -16.08 -0.70 1.38
C TYR A 68 -15.68 -0.43 2.84
N SER A 69 -16.63 -0.57 3.77
CA SER A 69 -16.37 -0.43 5.21
C SER A 69 -15.36 -1.45 5.74
N LEU A 70 -15.47 -2.72 5.30
CA LEU A 70 -14.49 -3.76 5.61
C LEU A 70 -13.12 -3.48 4.96
N GLY A 71 -13.12 -2.89 3.77
CA GLY A 71 -11.90 -2.39 3.13
C GLY A 71 -11.14 -1.39 4.01
N GLN A 72 -11.84 -0.48 4.69
CA GLN A 72 -11.20 0.47 5.62
C GLN A 72 -10.63 -0.21 6.86
N ALA A 73 -11.24 -1.31 7.33
CA ALA A 73 -10.69 -2.10 8.43
C ALA A 73 -9.34 -2.77 8.09
N SER A 74 -9.02 -2.96 6.81
CA SER A 74 -7.70 -3.48 6.39
C SER A 74 -6.54 -2.59 6.84
N LEU A 75 -6.78 -1.27 7.00
CA LEU A 75 -5.79 -0.32 7.50
C LEU A 75 -5.40 -0.60 8.96
N LEU A 76 -6.34 -1.10 9.76
CA LEU A 76 -6.08 -1.54 11.14
C LEU A 76 -5.16 -2.75 11.16
N VAL A 77 -5.42 -3.74 10.29
CA VAL A 77 -4.58 -4.94 10.15
C VAL A 77 -3.17 -4.58 9.68
N SER A 78 -3.06 -3.64 8.74
CA SER A 78 -1.78 -3.10 8.27
C SER A 78 -1.00 -2.44 9.42
N GLY A 79 -1.67 -1.61 10.22
CA GLY A 79 -1.07 -0.98 11.40
C GLY A 79 -0.60 -1.98 12.46
N LEU A 80 -1.37 -3.05 12.71
CA LEU A 80 -0.97 -4.14 13.62
C LEU A 80 0.31 -4.82 13.12
N TRP A 81 0.44 -5.06 11.82
CA TRP A 81 1.66 -5.62 11.24
C TRP A 81 2.85 -4.68 11.41
N GLY A 82 2.66 -3.37 11.26
CA GLY A 82 3.67 -2.34 11.55
C GLY A 82 4.19 -2.38 12.99
N ILE A 83 3.29 -2.55 13.96
CA ILE A 83 3.63 -2.59 15.39
C ILE A 83 4.29 -3.92 15.77
N PHE A 84 3.71 -5.06 15.39
CA PHE A 84 4.17 -6.37 15.85
C PHE A 84 5.35 -6.93 15.05
N TRP A 85 5.29 -6.83 13.72
CA TRP A 85 6.28 -7.43 12.83
C TRP A 85 7.47 -6.49 12.58
N TYR A 86 7.20 -5.27 12.13
CA TYR A 86 8.25 -4.31 11.81
C TYR A 86 8.80 -3.60 13.07
N ARG A 87 8.06 -3.65 14.19
CA ARG A 87 8.44 -3.01 15.47
C ARG A 87 8.83 -1.54 15.29
N GLU A 88 8.15 -0.86 14.36
CA GLU A 88 8.43 0.55 14.02
C GLU A 88 8.10 1.47 15.20
N ILE A 89 7.08 1.11 15.98
CA ILE A 89 6.63 1.85 17.15
C ILE A 89 7.07 1.13 18.42
N LYS A 90 8.12 1.62 19.08
CA LYS A 90 8.66 1.04 20.32
C LYS A 90 8.15 1.72 21.60
N LYS A 91 7.63 2.95 21.48
CA LYS A 91 7.15 3.73 22.62
C LYS A 91 5.70 3.35 22.95
N ARG A 92 5.43 3.14 24.24
CA ARG A 92 4.09 2.75 24.72
C ARG A 92 3.04 3.84 24.48
N GLU A 93 3.44 5.10 24.56
CA GLU A 93 2.56 6.26 24.32
C GLU A 93 2.06 6.32 22.86
N ASP A 94 2.95 6.06 21.90
CA ASP A 94 2.60 6.03 20.48
C ASP A 94 1.71 4.83 20.12
N ILE A 95 1.89 3.69 20.79
CA ILE A 95 1.00 2.51 20.66
C ILE A 95 -0.39 2.83 21.20
N LEU A 96 -0.49 3.54 22.34
CA LEU A 96 -1.77 3.98 22.89
C LEU A 96 -2.46 4.97 21.96
N GLY A 97 -1.72 5.93 21.40
CA GLY A 97 -2.24 6.85 20.38
C GLY A 97 -2.80 6.11 19.16
N TRP A 98 -2.05 5.12 18.66
CA TRP A 98 -2.50 4.27 17.56
C TRP A 98 -3.76 3.46 17.91
N LEU A 99 -3.86 2.88 19.11
CA LEU A 99 -5.04 2.16 19.58
C LEU A 99 -6.27 3.07 19.69
N ILE A 100 -6.10 4.31 20.17
CA ILE A 100 -7.19 5.29 20.23
C ILE A 100 -7.67 5.65 18.81
N SER A 101 -6.75 5.88 17.87
CA SER A 101 -7.09 6.12 16.47
C SER A 101 -7.82 4.93 15.84
N CYS A 102 -7.40 3.70 16.15
CA CYS A 102 -8.10 2.49 15.72
C CYS A 102 -9.53 2.42 16.26
N GLY A 103 -9.73 2.74 17.54
CA GLY A 103 -11.06 2.84 18.14
C GLY A 103 -11.96 3.84 17.41
N PHE A 104 -11.43 5.02 17.07
CA PHE A 104 -12.16 6.04 16.32
C PHE A 104 -12.57 5.55 14.92
N VAL A 105 -11.67 4.87 14.21
CA VAL A 105 -11.96 4.28 12.89
C VAL A 105 -13.03 3.21 12.98
N ILE A 106 -12.99 2.34 14.00
CA ILE A 106 -14.01 1.31 14.22
C ILE A 106 -15.38 1.94 14.50
N VAL A 107 -15.43 2.98 15.34
CA VAL A 107 -16.67 3.73 15.60
C VAL A 107 -17.20 4.36 14.32
N GLY A 108 -16.33 4.95 13.48
CA GLY A 108 -16.72 5.49 12.18
C GLY A 108 -17.28 4.44 11.23
N ILE A 109 -16.66 3.26 11.17
CA ILE A 109 -17.13 2.13 10.35
C ILE A 109 -18.50 1.63 10.84
N ILE A 110 -18.69 1.50 12.16
CA ILE A 110 -19.97 1.07 12.74
C ILE A 110 -21.06 2.13 12.51
N GLY A 111 -20.73 3.42 12.70
CA GLY A 111 -21.66 4.52 12.46
C GLY A 111 -22.15 4.55 11.01
N LEU A 112 -21.23 4.44 10.06
CA LEU A 112 -21.56 4.28 8.64
C LEU A 112 -22.43 3.03 8.42
N SER A 113 -22.05 1.89 9.00
CA SER A 113 -22.82 0.63 8.90
C SER A 113 -24.26 0.75 9.41
N LEU A 114 -24.52 1.57 10.42
CA LEU A 114 -25.83 1.71 11.05
C LEU A 114 -26.75 2.65 10.28
N GLU A 115 -26.23 3.76 9.72
CA GLU A 115 -27.01 4.67 8.87
C GLU A 115 -27.59 3.98 7.62
N HIS A 116 -26.96 2.91 7.16
CA HIS A 116 -27.39 2.19 5.97
C HIS A 116 -28.53 1.17 6.23
N VAL A 117 -28.82 0.85 7.50
CA VAL A 117 -29.89 -0.09 7.87
C VAL A 117 -31.24 0.62 8.06
N GLN A 118 -31.25 1.96 8.14
CA GLN A 118 -32.47 2.79 8.20
C GLN A 118 -32.92 3.26 6.81
#